data_AF-A0A1S3FAK3-F1
#
_entry.id   AF-A0A1S3FAK3-F1
#
_cell.length_a   1.000
_cell.length_b   1.000
_cell.length_c   1.000
_cell.angle_alpha   90.00
_cell.angle_beta   90.00
_cell.angle_gamma   90.00
#
_symmetry.space_group_name_H-M   'P 1'
#
loop_
_entity.id
_entity.type
_entity.pdbx_description
1 polymer ?
#
loop_
_entity_poly.entity_id
_entity_poly.type
_entity_poly.pdbx_seq_one_letter_code
_entity_poly.pdbx_strand_id
1 'polypeptide(L)'
;MILLEVNNRIIEETLALKFENAAAGNKPEAVEVTFADFDGVLYHISNPNGDKTKVMVSISLKFYKELQAHGADELLKRVYGSFLVNPESGYNVSLLYDLENLPASKDSIVHQAGMLKRNCFASVFEKYFQFQEEGKEGENRAVIHYRDDETISPPLVLFPRHTNATARDNTINLIHTFRDYLHYHIKCSKAYIHTRMRAKTSDFLKVLNRARPDAEKKEMKTITGKTFSSR
;
A
#
# COMPACT_ATOMS: atom_id res chain seq x y z
N MET A 1 -6.69 -9.29 -6.76
CA MET A 1 -6.99 -8.25 -5.75
C MET A 1 -7.74 -7.12 -6.46
N ILE A 2 -8.97 -6.80 -6.02
CA ILE A 2 -9.78 -5.75 -6.65
C ILE A 2 -9.59 -4.45 -5.87
N LEU A 3 -9.99 -4.42 -4.61
CA LEU A 3 -9.70 -3.30 -3.70
C LEU A 3 -8.25 -3.36 -3.24
N LEU A 4 -7.62 -2.20 -3.05
CA LEU A 4 -6.30 -2.12 -2.43
C LEU A 4 -6.44 -2.39 -0.93
N GLU A 5 -5.43 -3.04 -0.37
CA GLU A 5 -5.32 -3.23 1.08
C GLU A 5 -4.92 -1.90 1.75
N VAL A 6 -5.42 -1.68 2.96
CA VAL A 6 -5.23 -0.44 3.72
C VAL A 6 -4.04 -0.55 4.67
N ASN A 7 -3.87 -1.73 5.26
CA ASN A 7 -2.79 -2.05 6.17
C ASN A 7 -1.48 -2.27 5.41
N ASN A 8 -0.39 -1.78 5.99
CA ASN A 8 0.94 -2.03 5.46
C ASN A 8 1.46 -3.40 5.91
N ARG A 9 1.58 -4.34 4.96
CA ARG A 9 2.06 -5.70 5.22
C ARG A 9 3.46 -5.76 5.82
N ILE A 10 4.37 -4.87 5.40
CA ILE A 10 5.75 -4.88 5.91
C ILE A 10 5.75 -4.57 7.41
N ILE A 11 4.96 -3.59 7.85
CA ILE A 11 4.79 -3.28 9.27
C ILE A 11 4.20 -4.48 10.01
N GLU A 12 3.08 -5.03 9.53
CA GLU A 12 2.38 -6.11 10.22
C GLU A 12 3.24 -7.37 10.34
N GLU A 13 3.86 -7.82 9.25
CA GLU A 13 4.71 -9.01 9.23
C GLU A 13 5.95 -8.83 10.10
N THR A 14 6.59 -7.65 10.06
CA THR A 14 7.78 -7.36 10.88
C THR A 14 7.44 -7.35 12.36
N LEU A 15 6.37 -6.67 12.76
CA LEU A 15 5.97 -6.60 14.17
C LEU A 15 5.45 -7.94 14.69
N ALA A 16 4.64 -8.65 13.91
CA ALA A 16 4.15 -9.99 14.27
C ALA A 16 5.33 -10.93 14.56
N LEU A 17 6.32 -10.98 13.68
CA LEU A 17 7.52 -11.81 13.86
C LEU A 17 8.30 -11.42 15.12
N LYS A 18 8.48 -10.12 15.39
CA LYS A 18 9.20 -9.67 16.59
C LYS A 18 8.43 -9.96 17.87
N PHE A 19 7.11 -9.81 17.87
CA PHE A 19 6.25 -10.07 19.03
C PHE A 19 6.08 -11.56 19.33
N GLU A 20 6.08 -12.41 18.31
CA GLU A 20 6.06 -13.87 18.45
C GLU A 20 7.38 -14.36 19.06
N ASN A 21 8.52 -13.90 18.52
CA ASN A 21 9.83 -14.24 19.07
C ASN A 21 10.00 -13.78 20.52
N ALA A 22 9.55 -12.57 20.85
CA ALA A 22 9.54 -12.09 22.23
C ALA A 22 8.63 -12.96 23.13
N ALA A 23 7.48 -13.41 22.64
CA ALA A 23 6.58 -14.32 23.36
C ALA A 23 7.24 -15.65 23.74
N ALA A 24 8.02 -16.18 22.80
CA ALA A 24 8.71 -17.46 22.95
C ALA A 24 9.93 -17.37 23.89
N GLY A 25 10.28 -16.18 24.37
CA GLY A 25 11.49 -15.96 25.17
C GLY A 25 12.77 -16.06 24.34
N ASN A 26 12.67 -15.92 23.01
CA ASN A 26 13.83 -15.91 22.13
C ASN A 26 14.65 -14.65 22.34
N LYS A 27 15.95 -14.74 22.05
CA LYS A 27 16.85 -13.59 22.14
C LYS A 27 16.40 -12.48 21.16
N PRO A 28 16.26 -11.22 21.62
CA PRO A 28 15.88 -10.12 20.74
C PRO A 28 16.91 -9.91 19.61
N GLU A 29 16.40 -9.92 18.39
CA GLU A 29 17.19 -9.72 17.18
C GLU A 29 17.09 -8.27 16.69
N ALA A 30 18.20 -7.76 16.16
CA ALA A 30 18.23 -6.43 15.57
C ALA A 30 17.25 -6.33 14.39
N VAL A 31 16.72 -5.13 14.15
CA VAL A 31 15.86 -4.79 13.02
C VAL A 31 16.24 -3.41 12.53
N GLU A 32 16.39 -3.29 11.21
CA GLU A 32 16.67 -2.06 10.50
C GLU A 32 16.08 -2.21 9.10
N VAL A 33 14.94 -1.56 8.86
CA VAL A 33 14.19 -1.69 7.59
C VAL A 33 13.68 -0.32 7.18
N THR A 34 14.07 0.13 5.98
CA THR A 34 13.51 1.32 5.33
C THR A 34 12.68 0.89 4.13
N PHE A 35 11.45 1.35 4.03
CA PHE A 35 10.53 1.02 2.94
C PHE A 35 9.55 2.15 2.68
N ALA A 36 8.86 2.07 1.54
CA ALA A 36 7.93 3.11 1.10
C ALA A 36 6.50 2.58 1.01
N ASP A 37 5.56 3.51 0.93
CA ASP A 37 4.15 3.27 0.65
C ASP A 37 3.67 4.27 -0.43
N PHE A 38 2.40 4.19 -0.83
CA PHE A 38 1.83 5.13 -1.79
C PHE A 38 1.88 6.58 -1.27
N ASP A 39 1.69 7.55 -2.17
CA ASP A 39 1.74 8.99 -1.87
C ASP A 39 3.09 9.53 -1.36
N GLY A 40 4.17 8.83 -1.68
CA GLY A 40 5.53 9.26 -1.30
C GLY A 40 5.79 9.15 0.20
N VAL A 41 5.04 8.29 0.89
CA VAL A 41 5.25 7.96 2.30
C VAL A 41 6.49 7.09 2.43
N LEU A 42 7.32 7.41 3.43
CA LEU A 42 8.49 6.64 3.82
C LEU A 42 8.33 6.13 5.24
N TYR A 43 8.68 4.87 5.45
CA TYR A 43 8.69 4.22 6.75
C TYR A 43 10.10 3.77 7.14
N HIS A 44 10.32 3.72 8.44
CA HIS A 44 11.54 3.22 9.04
C HIS A 44 11.22 2.39 10.28
N ILE A 45 11.70 1.15 10.31
CA ILE A 45 11.61 0.27 11.47
C ILE A 45 13.02 0.00 11.97
N SER A 46 13.31 0.39 13.21
CA SER A 46 14.65 0.33 13.78
C SER A 46 14.65 0.01 15.27
N ASN A 47 15.83 -0.32 15.81
CA ASN A 47 16.07 -0.39 17.24
C ASN A 47 16.66 0.94 17.74
N PRO A 48 15.91 1.77 18.49
CA PRO A 48 16.41 3.07 18.92
C PRO A 48 17.61 2.90 19.86
N ASN A 49 18.68 3.68 19.63
CA ASN A 49 19.94 3.61 20.39
C ASN A 49 20.62 2.22 20.39
N GLY A 50 20.26 1.33 19.44
CA GLY A 50 20.75 -0.05 19.40
C GLY A 50 20.10 -0.99 20.43
N ASP A 51 19.06 -0.54 21.13
CA ASP A 51 18.34 -1.33 22.12
C ASP A 51 17.41 -2.35 21.44
N LYS A 52 17.85 -3.62 21.38
CA LYS A 52 17.15 -4.69 20.65
C LYS A 52 15.82 -5.09 21.28
N THR A 53 15.57 -4.71 22.53
CA THR A 53 14.29 -4.98 23.21
C THR A 53 13.22 -3.98 22.78
N LYS A 54 13.58 -2.92 22.07
CA LYS A 54 12.65 -1.88 21.60
C LYS A 54 12.60 -1.84 20.09
N VAL A 55 11.39 -1.80 19.56
CA VAL A 55 11.15 -1.67 18.11
C VAL A 55 10.43 -0.35 17.88
N MET A 56 11.07 0.55 17.13
CA MET A 56 10.50 1.82 16.72
C MET A 56 9.96 1.71 15.30
N VAL A 57 8.77 2.23 15.06
CA VAL A 57 8.16 2.35 13.73
C VAL A 57 7.89 3.83 13.46
N SER A 58 8.63 4.42 12.53
CA SER A 58 8.55 5.83 12.17
C SER A 58 7.97 6.01 10.76
N ILE A 59 7.17 7.05 10.56
CA ILE A 59 6.60 7.43 9.27
C ILE A 59 6.98 8.86 8.91
N SER A 60 7.26 9.10 7.63
CA SER A 60 7.53 10.41 7.07
C SER A 60 6.53 10.68 5.94
N LEU A 61 5.81 11.80 6.06
CA LEU A 61 4.87 12.33 5.08
C LEU A 61 5.19 13.80 4.83
N LYS A 62 5.41 14.18 3.58
CA LYS A 62 5.74 15.57 3.21
C LYS A 62 4.68 16.58 3.66
N PHE A 63 3.42 16.17 3.69
CA PHE A 63 2.23 16.97 3.99
C PHE A 63 1.71 16.78 5.42
N TYR A 64 2.50 16.19 6.33
CA TYR A 64 2.05 15.94 7.71
C TYR A 64 1.61 17.22 8.44
N LYS A 65 2.28 18.36 8.19
CA LYS A 65 1.92 19.65 8.79
C LYS A 65 0.50 20.10 8.43
N GLU A 66 0.04 19.77 7.23
CA GLU A 66 -1.31 20.10 6.77
C GLU A 66 -2.33 19.21 7.51
N LEU A 67 -2.03 17.92 7.67
CA LEU A 67 -2.85 17.01 8.50
C LEU A 67 -2.91 17.47 9.97
N GLN A 68 -1.77 17.92 10.51
CA GLN A 68 -1.66 18.42 11.88
C GLN A 68 -2.59 19.62 12.12
N ALA A 69 -2.74 20.53 11.14
CA ALA A 69 -3.69 21.65 11.20
C ALA A 69 -5.16 21.20 11.30
N HIS A 70 -5.46 19.93 10.98
CA HIS A 70 -6.78 19.33 11.04
C HIS A 70 -6.94 18.28 12.15
N GLY A 71 -6.02 18.22 13.13
CA GLY A 71 -6.20 17.43 14.35
C GLY A 71 -5.57 16.03 14.31
N ALA A 72 -4.49 15.85 13.55
CA ALA A 72 -3.79 14.59 13.45
C ALA A 72 -3.23 14.11 14.80
N ASP A 73 -2.61 15.01 15.58
CA ASP A 73 -1.94 14.63 16.82
C ASP A 73 -2.93 14.12 17.88
N GLU A 74 -4.12 14.74 17.99
CA GLU A 74 -5.18 14.33 18.91
C GLU A 74 -5.72 12.95 18.55
N LEU A 75 -5.94 12.69 17.27
CA LEU A 75 -6.39 11.37 16.80
C LEU A 75 -5.32 10.32 17.05
N LEU A 76 -4.06 10.58 16.69
CA LEU A 76 -2.96 9.64 16.89
C LEU A 76 -2.74 9.35 18.37
N LYS A 77 -2.84 10.35 19.23
CA LYS A 77 -2.76 10.16 20.69
C LYS A 77 -3.91 9.31 21.22
N ARG A 78 -5.12 9.46 20.67
CA ARG A 78 -6.28 8.63 21.02
C ARG A 78 -6.12 7.18 20.56
N VAL A 79 -5.55 6.95 19.38
CA VAL A 79 -5.41 5.60 18.78
C VAL A 79 -4.22 4.84 19.38
N TYR A 80 -3.07 5.48 19.47
CA TYR A 80 -1.81 4.81 19.85
C TYR A 80 -1.44 4.99 21.32
N GLY A 81 -2.02 5.98 22.02
CA GLY A 81 -1.87 6.14 23.47
C GLY A 81 -0.41 6.13 23.92
N SER A 82 -0.05 5.14 24.73
CA SER A 82 1.30 4.96 25.28
C SER A 82 2.36 4.54 24.26
N PHE A 83 1.96 4.02 23.10
CA PHE A 83 2.92 3.62 22.05
C PHE A 83 3.44 4.82 21.26
N LEU A 84 2.71 5.95 21.27
CA LEU A 84 3.12 7.16 20.58
C LEU A 84 4.22 7.87 21.37
N VAL A 85 5.37 8.10 20.73
CA VAL A 85 6.53 8.77 21.34
C VAL A 85 6.96 9.99 20.53
N ASN A 86 7.98 10.72 21.01
CA ASN A 86 8.59 11.79 20.24
C ASN A 86 9.11 11.24 18.90
N PRO A 87 8.85 11.93 17.78
CA PRO A 87 9.22 11.44 16.46
C PRO A 87 10.74 11.34 16.30
N GLU A 88 11.16 10.29 15.60
CA GLU A 88 12.53 10.11 15.14
C GLU A 88 12.95 11.27 14.22
N SER A 89 14.23 11.66 14.28
CA SER A 89 14.77 12.73 13.43
C SER A 89 14.55 12.42 11.94
N GLY A 90 13.89 13.32 11.23
CA GLY A 90 13.54 13.14 9.81
C GLY A 90 12.17 12.50 9.56
N TYR A 91 11.47 12.09 10.62
CA TYR A 91 10.13 11.51 10.57
C TYR A 91 9.12 12.41 11.27
N ASN A 92 7.83 12.17 11.03
CA ASN A 92 6.74 12.97 11.56
C ASN A 92 6.07 12.34 12.77
N VAL A 93 5.93 11.01 12.75
CA VAL A 93 5.29 10.23 13.81
C VAL A 93 6.12 8.98 14.05
N SER A 94 6.34 8.63 15.32
CA SER A 94 7.02 7.41 15.72
C SER A 94 6.25 6.66 16.80
N LEU A 95 6.12 5.35 16.62
CA LEU A 95 5.58 4.43 17.60
C LEU A 95 6.72 3.61 18.19
N LEU A 96 6.69 3.38 19.50
CA LEU A 96 7.68 2.58 20.21
C LEU A 96 7.00 1.39 20.87
N TYR A 97 7.48 0.20 20.54
CA TYR A 97 7.04 -1.05 21.14
C TYR A 97 8.16 -1.65 21.99
N ASP A 98 7.88 -1.85 23.27
CA ASP A 98 8.76 -2.56 24.19
C ASP A 98 8.44 -4.05 24.17
N LEU A 99 9.39 -4.87 23.73
CA LEU A 99 9.24 -6.32 23.61
C LEU A 99 9.17 -7.01 24.98
N GLU A 100 9.65 -6.36 26.05
CA GLU A 100 9.57 -6.89 27.41
C GLU A 100 8.19 -6.64 28.05
N ASN A 101 7.46 -5.64 27.55
CA ASN A 101 6.16 -5.21 28.10
C ASN A 101 5.07 -5.16 27.02
N LEU A 102 4.83 -6.31 26.38
CA LEU A 102 3.77 -6.45 25.37
C LEU A 102 2.41 -6.76 26.01
N PRO A 103 1.30 -6.17 25.52
CA PRO A 103 -0.04 -6.53 25.96
C PRO A 103 -0.42 -7.94 25.50
N ALA A 104 -1.45 -8.52 26.14
CA ALA A 104 -1.95 -9.85 25.79
C ALA A 104 -2.52 -9.92 24.36
N SER A 105 -3.18 -8.88 23.89
CA SER A 105 -3.74 -8.81 22.52
C SER A 105 -2.71 -8.23 21.55
N LYS A 106 -1.86 -9.09 21.00
CA LYS A 106 -0.81 -8.70 20.04
C LYS A 106 -1.37 -8.37 18.65
N ASP A 107 -2.38 -9.10 18.20
CA ASP A 107 -2.91 -8.90 16.85
C ASP A 107 -3.54 -7.52 16.66
N SER A 108 -4.20 -7.00 17.71
CA SER A 108 -4.83 -5.67 17.65
C SER A 108 -3.80 -4.55 17.52
N ILE A 109 -2.70 -4.61 18.27
CA ILE A 109 -1.63 -3.61 18.20
C ILE A 109 -0.87 -3.68 16.87
N VAL A 110 -0.64 -4.88 16.35
CA VAL A 110 0.00 -5.10 15.04
C VAL A 110 -0.88 -4.50 13.95
N HIS A 111 -2.18 -4.78 13.97
CA HIS A 111 -3.11 -4.24 12.99
C HIS A 111 -3.21 -2.70 13.05
N GLN A 112 -3.28 -2.12 14.26
CA GLN A 112 -3.27 -0.67 14.41
C GLN A 112 -1.97 -0.02 13.91
N ALA A 113 -0.83 -0.67 14.11
CA ALA A 113 0.45 -0.24 13.55
C ALA A 113 0.45 -0.31 12.02
N GLY A 114 -0.14 -1.36 11.43
CA GLY A 114 -0.30 -1.50 9.98
C GLY A 114 -1.13 -0.37 9.35
N MET A 115 -2.07 0.22 10.11
CA MET A 115 -2.94 1.31 9.66
C MET A 115 -2.36 2.72 9.87
N LEU A 116 -1.06 2.87 10.12
CA LEU A 116 -0.47 4.14 10.55
C LEU A 116 -0.66 5.29 9.55
N LYS A 117 -0.38 5.08 8.26
CA LYS A 117 -0.71 6.07 7.21
C LYS A 117 -2.19 6.42 7.24
N ARG A 118 -3.08 5.42 7.25
CA ARG A 118 -4.54 5.64 7.27
C ARG A 118 -4.97 6.48 8.46
N ASN A 119 -4.44 6.21 9.65
CA ASN A 119 -4.78 6.94 10.86
C ASN A 119 -4.27 8.39 10.83
N CYS A 120 -3.12 8.67 10.20
CA CYS A 120 -2.68 10.04 9.95
C CYS A 120 -3.70 10.80 9.08
N PHE A 121 -4.17 10.18 8.00
CA PHE A 121 -5.18 10.75 7.11
C PHE A 121 -6.57 10.84 7.73
N ALA A 122 -6.95 9.94 8.64
CA ALA A 122 -8.30 9.88 9.20
C ALA A 122 -8.72 11.19 9.90
N SER A 123 -7.77 11.93 10.45
CA SER A 123 -8.01 13.17 11.22
C SER A 123 -8.79 14.21 10.42
N VAL A 124 -8.38 14.47 9.17
CA VAL A 124 -9.07 15.43 8.31
C VAL A 124 -10.48 14.95 7.99
N PHE A 125 -10.70 13.65 7.77
CA PHE A 125 -12.05 13.17 7.46
C PHE A 125 -12.97 13.22 8.68
N GLU A 126 -12.49 12.78 9.85
CA GLU A 126 -13.28 12.81 11.08
C GLU A 126 -13.75 14.24 11.43
N LYS A 127 -12.86 15.23 11.32
CA LYS A 127 -13.17 16.64 11.59
C LYS A 127 -14.33 17.15 10.73
N TYR A 128 -14.31 16.89 9.43
CA TYR A 128 -15.35 17.40 8.53
C TYR A 128 -16.63 16.56 8.57
N PHE A 129 -16.54 15.27 8.89
CA PHE A 129 -17.74 14.46 9.13
C PHE A 129 -18.46 14.95 10.38
N GLN A 130 -17.71 15.30 11.43
CA GLN A 130 -18.28 15.91 12.64
C GLN A 130 -18.91 17.28 12.37
N PHE A 131 -18.28 18.14 11.57
CA PHE A 131 -18.90 19.41 11.17
C PHE A 131 -20.24 19.21 10.45
N GLN A 132 -20.32 18.21 9.57
CA GLN A 132 -21.57 17.86 8.88
C GLN A 132 -22.63 17.33 9.86
N GLU A 133 -22.25 16.50 10.82
CA GLU A 133 -23.15 15.94 11.84
C GLU A 133 -23.69 17.02 12.80
N GLU A 134 -22.86 17.98 13.17
CA GLU A 134 -23.21 19.10 14.04
C GLU A 134 -23.94 20.24 13.31
N GLY A 135 -24.07 20.17 11.98
CA GLY A 135 -24.67 21.24 11.17
C GLY A 135 -23.83 22.52 11.12
N LYS A 136 -22.51 22.41 11.31
CA LYS A 136 -21.57 23.54 11.21
C LYS A 136 -21.25 23.83 9.75
N GLU A 137 -21.94 24.83 9.19
CA GLU A 137 -21.75 25.29 7.82
C GLU A 137 -20.78 26.48 7.74
N GLY A 138 -20.17 26.71 6.58
CA GLY A 138 -19.30 27.87 6.34
C GLY A 138 -17.85 27.73 6.84
N GLU A 139 -17.48 26.56 7.37
CA GLU A 139 -16.11 26.25 7.77
C GLU A 139 -15.15 26.24 6.58
N ASN A 140 -13.90 26.64 6.81
CA ASN A 140 -12.87 26.64 5.77
C ASN A 140 -12.63 25.22 5.26
N ARG A 141 -12.47 25.07 3.94
CA ARG A 141 -12.12 23.77 3.33
C ARG A 141 -10.70 23.34 3.70
N ALA A 142 -10.50 22.02 3.85
CA ALA A 142 -9.19 21.44 4.00
C ALA A 142 -8.52 21.34 2.63
N VAL A 143 -7.23 21.64 2.58
CA VAL A 143 -6.39 21.46 1.39
C VAL A 143 -5.20 20.65 1.83
N ILE A 144 -5.11 19.41 1.34
CA ILE A 144 -4.03 18.47 1.65
C ILE A 144 -3.31 18.12 0.35
N HIS A 145 -2.04 18.49 0.24
CA HIS A 145 -1.17 18.19 -0.90
C HIS A 145 -0.50 16.85 -0.71
N TYR A 146 -1.27 15.77 -0.82
CA TYR A 146 -0.74 14.41 -0.61
C TYR A 146 0.25 13.97 -1.71
N ARG A 147 0.34 14.70 -2.82
CA ARG A 147 1.40 14.58 -3.84
C ARG A 147 1.74 15.96 -4.41
N ASP A 148 2.97 16.11 -4.91
CA ASP A 148 3.53 17.40 -5.36
C ASP A 148 2.81 17.98 -6.60
N ASP A 149 2.18 17.13 -7.41
CA ASP A 149 1.74 17.43 -8.78
C ASP A 149 0.38 16.79 -9.14
N GLU A 150 -0.51 16.67 -8.14
CA GLU A 150 -1.86 16.18 -8.35
C GLU A 150 -2.78 17.24 -8.97
N THR A 151 -3.27 16.97 -10.19
CA THR A 151 -3.99 17.97 -10.99
C THR A 151 -5.51 17.77 -11.00
N ILE A 152 -6.01 16.53 -10.88
CA ILE A 152 -7.44 16.23 -10.95
C ILE A 152 -7.79 15.06 -10.02
N SER A 153 -8.50 15.38 -8.94
CA SER A 153 -9.23 14.39 -8.14
C SER A 153 -10.73 14.60 -8.39
N PRO A 154 -11.47 13.59 -8.86
CA PRO A 154 -12.90 13.74 -9.11
C PRO A 154 -13.64 14.03 -7.79
N PRO A 155 -14.64 14.93 -7.79
CA PRO A 155 -15.39 15.22 -6.59
C PRO A 155 -16.18 14.00 -6.13
N LEU A 156 -16.04 13.62 -4.87
CA LEU A 156 -16.85 12.59 -4.23
C LEU A 156 -17.83 13.24 -3.25
N VAL A 157 -19.12 13.00 -3.45
CA VAL A 157 -20.18 13.56 -2.59
C VAL A 157 -20.58 12.50 -1.55
N LEU A 158 -20.32 12.80 -0.28
CA LEU A 158 -20.68 11.95 0.84
C LEU A 158 -21.98 12.45 1.51
N PHE A 159 -22.79 11.52 1.99
CA PHE A 159 -24.08 11.78 2.64
C PHE A 159 -24.03 11.28 4.09
N PRO A 160 -24.99 11.62 4.96
CA PRO A 160 -25.05 11.14 6.35
C PRO A 160 -24.94 9.61 6.49
N ARG A 161 -25.44 8.85 5.50
CA ARG A 161 -25.30 7.38 5.46
C ARG A 161 -23.86 6.88 5.30
N HIS A 162 -22.95 7.73 4.81
CA HIS A 162 -21.52 7.46 4.61
C HIS A 162 -20.66 8.03 5.74
N THR A 163 -21.07 9.16 6.35
CA THR A 163 -20.29 9.93 7.33
C THR A 163 -20.61 9.59 8.78
N ASN A 164 -21.73 8.89 9.06
CA ASN A 164 -22.10 8.48 10.41
C ASN A 164 -21.03 7.61 11.08
N ALA A 165 -21.02 7.61 12.41
CA ALA A 165 -20.03 6.91 13.22
C ALA A 165 -19.87 5.42 12.89
N THR A 166 -20.94 4.72 12.47
CA THR A 166 -20.89 3.30 12.12
C THR A 166 -20.18 3.04 10.79
N ALA A 167 -20.42 3.87 9.77
CA ALA A 167 -19.85 3.72 8.43
C ALA A 167 -18.52 4.46 8.24
N ARG A 168 -18.21 5.43 9.11
CA ARG A 168 -17.08 6.35 9.00
C ARG A 168 -15.77 5.66 8.71
N ASP A 169 -15.41 4.63 9.47
CA ASP A 169 -14.12 3.97 9.30
C ASP A 169 -13.95 3.31 7.94
N ASN A 170 -15.00 2.64 7.46
CA ASN A 170 -15.01 2.01 6.15
C ASN A 170 -14.99 3.06 5.02
N THR A 171 -15.74 4.15 5.18
CA THR A 171 -15.73 5.27 4.22
C THR A 171 -14.34 5.89 4.11
N ILE A 172 -13.66 6.11 5.25
CA ILE A 172 -12.28 6.62 5.29
C ILE A 172 -11.34 5.62 4.60
N ASN A 173 -11.48 4.32 4.86
CA ASN A 173 -10.66 3.28 4.24
C ASN A 173 -10.72 3.29 2.71
N LEU A 174 -11.91 3.50 2.14
CA LEU A 174 -12.11 3.54 0.70
C LEU A 174 -11.67 4.87 0.08
N ILE A 175 -11.96 6.00 0.73
CA ILE A 175 -11.70 7.32 0.14
C ILE A 175 -10.20 7.64 0.10
N HIS A 176 -9.44 7.29 1.15
CA HIS A 176 -8.00 7.59 1.18
C HIS A 176 -7.20 6.73 0.19
N THR A 177 -7.71 5.55 -0.21
CA THR A 177 -7.07 4.68 -1.21
C THR A 177 -7.59 4.88 -2.63
N PHE A 178 -8.65 5.67 -2.82
CA PHE A 178 -9.36 5.79 -4.10
C PHE A 178 -8.45 6.17 -5.27
N ARG A 179 -7.55 7.12 -5.03
CA ARG A 179 -6.58 7.59 -6.02
C ARG A 179 -5.66 6.47 -6.48
N ASP A 180 -5.03 5.78 -5.54
CA ASP A 180 -4.12 4.68 -5.87
C ASP A 180 -4.87 3.51 -6.48
N TYR A 181 -6.10 3.26 -6.04
CA TYR A 181 -7.00 2.28 -6.63
C TYR A 181 -7.23 2.57 -8.12
N LEU A 182 -7.57 3.82 -8.47
CA LEU A 182 -7.78 4.22 -9.87
C LEU A 182 -6.50 4.01 -10.68
N HIS A 183 -5.36 4.49 -10.18
CA HIS A 183 -4.08 4.35 -10.86
C HIS A 183 -3.60 2.90 -10.96
N TYR A 184 -3.95 2.05 -10.00
CA TYR A 184 -3.69 0.61 -10.01
C TYR A 184 -4.49 -0.05 -11.13
N HIS A 185 -5.81 0.17 -11.17
CA HIS A 185 -6.67 -0.44 -12.18
C HIS A 185 -6.39 0.03 -13.61
N ILE A 186 -5.98 1.29 -13.80
CA ILE A 186 -5.47 1.77 -15.10
C ILE A 186 -4.24 0.95 -15.53
N LYS A 187 -3.29 0.69 -14.62
CA LYS A 187 -2.11 -0.13 -14.94
C LYS A 187 -2.48 -1.59 -15.22
N CYS A 188 -3.40 -2.17 -14.45
CA CYS A 188 -3.91 -3.53 -14.69
C CYS A 188 -4.62 -3.64 -16.05
N SER A 189 -5.45 -2.65 -16.42
CA SER A 189 -6.09 -2.59 -17.73
C SER A 189 -5.07 -2.56 -18.87
N LYS A 190 -4.03 -1.72 -18.76
CA LYS A 190 -2.91 -1.71 -19.73
C LYS A 190 -2.21 -3.06 -19.84
N ALA A 191 -1.95 -3.72 -18.71
CA ALA A 191 -1.34 -5.05 -18.70
C ALA A 191 -2.23 -6.10 -19.38
N TYR A 192 -3.55 -6.04 -19.18
CA TYR A 192 -4.51 -6.89 -19.87
C TYR A 192 -4.50 -6.65 -21.39
N ILE A 193 -4.48 -5.38 -21.83
CA ILE A 193 -4.35 -5.02 -23.24
C ILE A 193 -3.03 -5.55 -23.83
N HIS A 194 -1.91 -5.47 -23.10
CA HIS A 194 -0.65 -6.07 -23.52
C HIS A 194 -0.77 -7.58 -23.76
N THR A 195 -1.48 -8.31 -22.90
CA THR A 195 -1.72 -9.75 -23.09
C THR A 195 -2.54 -10.02 -24.35
N ARG A 196 -3.58 -9.22 -24.63
CA ARG A 196 -4.36 -9.36 -25.88
C ARG A 196 -3.54 -9.04 -27.12
N MET A 197 -2.71 -8.00 -27.07
CA MET A 197 -1.81 -7.66 -28.18
C MET A 197 -0.84 -8.81 -28.46
N ARG A 198 -0.22 -9.41 -27.43
CA ARG A 198 0.66 -10.58 -27.60
C ARG A 198 -0.05 -11.77 -28.25
N ALA A 199 -1.28 -12.07 -27.82
CA ALA A 199 -2.08 -13.14 -28.42
C ALA A 199 -2.32 -12.87 -29.91
N LYS A 200 -2.72 -11.64 -30.28
CA LYS A 200 -2.98 -11.28 -31.67
C LYS A 200 -1.71 -11.29 -32.53
N THR A 201 -0.59 -10.81 -32.00
CA THR A 201 0.72 -10.89 -32.67
C THR A 201 1.14 -12.33 -32.89
N SER A 202 0.92 -13.23 -31.92
CA SER A 202 1.18 -14.66 -32.08
C SER A 202 0.37 -15.24 -33.25
N ASP A 203 -0.91 -14.87 -33.37
CA ASP A 203 -1.74 -15.34 -34.49
C ASP A 203 -1.29 -14.79 -35.84
N PHE A 204 -0.89 -13.52 -35.91
CA PHE A 204 -0.33 -12.95 -37.13
C PHE A 204 0.98 -13.63 -37.53
N LEU A 205 1.86 -13.93 -36.57
CA LEU A 205 3.08 -14.70 -36.82
C LEU A 205 2.78 -16.10 -37.36
N LYS A 206 1.74 -16.78 -36.86
CA LYS A 206 1.31 -18.08 -37.41
C LYS A 206 0.81 -17.95 -38.85
N VAL A 207 0.12 -16.87 -39.20
CA VAL A 207 -0.33 -16.63 -40.59
C VAL A 207 0.88 -16.36 -41.48
N LEU A 208 1.81 -15.51 -41.05
CA LEU A 208 3.03 -15.19 -41.80
C LEU A 208 3.91 -16.42 -42.02
N ASN A 209 4.09 -17.25 -41.00
CA ASN A 209 4.85 -18.49 -41.10
C ASN A 209 4.20 -19.49 -42.06
N ARG A 210 2.86 -19.57 -42.09
CA ARG A 210 2.13 -20.41 -43.06
C ARG A 210 2.22 -19.91 -44.51
N ALA A 211 2.49 -18.62 -44.71
CA ALA A 211 2.68 -18.04 -46.03
C ALA A 211 4.10 -18.23 -46.58
N ARG A 212 5.06 -18.66 -45.74
CA ARG A 212 6.39 -19.03 -46.23
C ARG A 212 6.26 -20.33 -47.04
N PRO A 213 6.85 -20.40 -48.25
CA PRO A 213 6.93 -21.65 -48.98
C PRO A 213 7.58 -22.70 -48.08
N ASP A 214 6.96 -23.88 -47.98
CA ASP A 214 7.63 -25.02 -47.36
C ASP A 214 8.96 -25.23 -48.09
N ALA A 215 10.03 -25.49 -47.32
CA ALA A 215 11.28 -25.92 -47.94
C ALA A 215 10.95 -27.16 -48.78
N GLU A 216 11.18 -27.09 -50.11
CA GLU A 216 11.02 -28.26 -50.97
C GLU A 216 11.73 -29.43 -50.29
N LYS A 217 11.00 -30.52 -50.04
CA LYS A 217 11.63 -31.79 -49.70
C LYS A 217 12.51 -32.15 -50.90
N LYS A 218 13.77 -31.74 -50.88
CA LYS A 218 14.76 -32.25 -51.83
C LYS A 218 14.76 -33.76 -51.64
N GLU A 219 14.17 -34.48 -52.59
CA GLU A 219 14.41 -35.90 -52.72
C GLU A 219 15.93 -36.07 -52.80
N MET A 220 16.53 -36.64 -51.76
CA MET A 220 17.94 -37.00 -51.81
C MET A 220 18.05 -38.12 -52.85
N LYS A 221 18.50 -37.75 -54.06
CA LYS A 221 18.84 -38.69 -55.11
C LYS A 221 20.33 -38.98 -55.05
N THR A 222 20.70 -40.24 -55.15
CA THR A 222 22.12 -40.61 -55.34
C THR A 222 22.60 -40.14 -56.70
N ILE A 223 23.92 -40.06 -56.89
CA ILE A 223 24.56 -39.59 -58.15
C ILE A 223 24.10 -40.38 -59.40
N THR A 224 23.53 -41.58 -59.20
CA THR A 224 22.97 -42.47 -60.23
C THR A 224 21.45 -42.35 -60.40
N GLY A 225 20.79 -41.38 -59.75
CA GLY A 225 19.38 -41.05 -59.96
C GLY A 225 18.37 -41.88 -59.17
N LYS A 226 18.79 -42.70 -58.19
CA LYS A 226 17.86 -43.47 -57.34
C LYS A 226 17.40 -42.66 -56.14
N THR A 227 16.09 -42.66 -55.89
CA THR A 227 15.43 -41.98 -54.77
C THR A 227 15.42 -42.85 -53.51
N PHE A 228 15.70 -42.29 -52.34
CA PHE A 228 15.48 -43.00 -51.07
C PHE A 228 13.97 -43.01 -50.73
N SER A 229 13.30 -44.16 -50.89
CA SER A 229 11.99 -44.35 -50.25
C SER A 229 12.19 -44.89 -48.83
N SER A 230 11.76 -44.16 -47.81
CA SER A 230 11.48 -44.80 -46.52
C SER A 230 10.25 -45.67 -46.69
N ARG A 231 10.37 -46.96 -46.37
CA ARG A 231 9.18 -47.76 -46.02
C ARG A 231 8.60 -47.24 -44.70
#